data_AF-D0YXN4-F1
#
_entry.id   AF-D0YXN4-F1
#
_cell.length_a   1.000
_cell.length_b   1.000
_cell.length_c   1.000
_cell.angle_alpha   90.00
_cell.angle_beta   90.00
_cell.angle_gamma   90.00
#
_symmetry.space_group_name_H-M   'P 1'
#
loop_
_entity.id
_entity.type
_entity.pdbx_description
1 polymer ?
#
loop_
_entity_poly.entity_id
_entity_poly.type
_entity_poly.pdbx_seq_one_letter_code
_entity_poly.pdbx_strand_id
1 'polypeptide(L)'
;MKCLRAIMTGTAFIASTSVIATPSLMDCLQNEHSSTCKYQMAAALSKDGSSLTVPKTQAFSLFALKNTIYHGIDGIEASFRLQNGIWVGEPYQPGGSIMPQVILVPDIIAKGDLTADQQDDAVVMLDFSPGGTGQYLYLAVMENRLGQPINIATQFVGDRVRVKDLHIENGKIIMTAIEPSSTDAMCCPGNVVKRIWQLQNHQLVEEKSQESVQRLTLNLLDNSGWKLDSWQYGEPVSANTHITLLYQDEHLVGKTACHSYSIAVRDTLRPGFINLAADYSTMDTTECTTEQQDADKRYLEQLAHVNQFTFFAGRLTLSYNSNGHLGVMIFSPQTSSEN
;
A
#
# COMPACT_ATOMS: atom_id res chain seq x y z
N MET A 1 32.64 -35.35 -74.36
CA MET A 1 32.23 -34.60 -75.57
C MET A 1 32.47 -33.13 -75.28
N LYS A 2 33.64 -32.57 -75.64
CA LYS A 2 33.88 -31.73 -76.84
C LYS A 2 32.81 -30.64 -77.07
N CYS A 3 33.18 -29.38 -76.86
CA CYS A 3 33.14 -28.25 -77.82
C CYS A 3 33.31 -26.90 -77.06
N LEU A 4 34.44 -26.19 -77.22
CA LEU A 4 34.73 -25.07 -78.17
C LEU A 4 34.33 -23.69 -77.60
N ARG A 5 35.26 -22.75 -77.32
CA ARG A 5 35.78 -21.64 -78.18
C ARG A 5 34.65 -20.79 -78.81
N ALA A 6 34.61 -19.45 -78.82
CA ALA A 6 35.63 -18.37 -78.89
C ALA A 6 35.01 -17.02 -78.42
N ILE A 7 35.76 -16.09 -77.80
CA ILE A 7 36.30 -14.80 -78.32
C ILE A 7 35.34 -13.96 -79.20
N MET A 8 34.88 -12.79 -78.71
CA MET A 8 35.10 -11.45 -79.31
C MET A 8 34.36 -10.30 -78.57
N THR A 9 35.13 -9.28 -78.19
CA THR A 9 34.89 -7.82 -78.28
C THR A 9 33.54 -7.18 -77.89
N GLY A 10 33.61 -6.19 -76.97
CA GLY A 10 33.15 -4.83 -77.32
C GLY A 10 31.90 -4.27 -76.62
N THR A 11 32.16 -3.42 -75.63
CA THR A 11 31.49 -2.11 -75.34
C THR A 11 30.06 -2.01 -74.77
N ALA A 12 30.02 -1.19 -73.70
CA ALA A 12 28.96 -0.28 -73.23
C ALA A 12 27.78 -0.85 -72.44
N PHE A 13 27.81 -0.65 -71.11
CA PHE A 13 26.61 -0.53 -70.29
C PHE A 13 26.68 0.76 -69.46
N ILE A 14 25.59 1.52 -69.55
CA ILE A 14 25.33 2.82 -68.96
C ILE A 14 25.07 2.63 -67.45
N ALA A 15 25.74 3.40 -66.60
CA ALA A 15 25.43 3.50 -65.18
C ALA A 15 24.23 4.46 -65.00
N SER A 16 23.05 3.90 -64.69
CA SER A 16 21.93 4.66 -64.14
C SER A 16 22.08 4.74 -62.62
N THR A 17 22.45 5.90 -62.11
CA THR A 17 22.32 6.24 -60.69
C THR A 17 20.85 6.55 -60.39
N SER A 18 20.13 5.64 -59.74
CA SER A 18 18.82 5.94 -59.13
C SER A 18 19.03 6.67 -57.80
N VAL A 19 18.54 7.90 -57.75
CA VAL A 19 18.38 8.67 -56.52
C VAL A 19 17.19 8.07 -55.76
N ILE A 20 17.45 7.45 -54.60
CA ILE A 20 16.38 6.98 -53.70
C ILE A 20 15.81 8.22 -53.01
N ALA A 21 14.57 8.59 -53.34
CA ALA A 21 13.83 9.64 -52.65
C ALA A 21 13.53 9.20 -51.20
N THR A 22 13.94 10.00 -50.22
CA THR A 22 13.57 9.81 -48.81
C THR A 22 12.09 10.17 -48.61
N PRO A 23 11.26 9.29 -48.02
CA PRO A 23 9.86 9.58 -47.75
C PRO A 23 9.70 10.70 -46.71
N SER A 24 8.59 11.42 -46.78
CA SER A 24 8.29 12.53 -45.87
C SER A 24 7.79 12.02 -44.51
N LEU A 25 7.85 12.85 -43.46
CA LEU A 25 7.41 12.49 -42.11
C LEU A 25 5.94 12.02 -42.05
N MET A 26 5.12 12.51 -42.98
CA MET A 26 3.69 12.18 -43.05
C MET A 26 3.44 10.76 -43.59
N ASP A 27 4.33 10.26 -44.46
CA ASP A 27 4.26 8.90 -45.01
C ASP A 27 4.63 7.82 -43.96
N CYS A 28 5.35 8.23 -42.92
CA CYS A 28 5.84 7.36 -41.84
C CYS A 28 4.77 7.08 -40.76
N LEU A 29 3.77 7.96 -40.60
CA LEU A 29 2.71 7.82 -39.59
C LEU A 29 1.62 6.79 -39.95
N GLN A 30 1.60 6.30 -41.20
CA GLN A 30 0.56 5.41 -41.69
C GLN A 30 1.04 3.96 -41.92
N ASN A 31 2.29 3.61 -41.58
CA ASN A 31 2.83 2.29 -41.91
C ASN A 31 3.83 1.76 -40.84
N GLU A 32 3.30 1.05 -39.84
CA GLU A 32 4.05 0.62 -38.63
C GLU A 32 5.08 -0.52 -38.85
N HIS A 33 5.25 -1.03 -40.07
CA HIS A 33 6.07 -2.22 -40.33
C HIS A 33 7.40 -1.98 -41.06
N SER A 34 7.86 -0.73 -41.19
CA SER A 34 9.18 -0.44 -41.77
C SER A 34 10.26 -0.16 -40.71
N SER A 35 11.32 -0.97 -40.69
CA SER A 35 12.46 -0.84 -39.77
C SER A 35 13.28 0.45 -39.95
N THR A 36 13.18 1.11 -41.09
CA THR A 36 13.83 2.41 -41.35
C THR A 36 13.13 3.59 -40.68
N CYS A 37 11.83 3.49 -40.37
CA CYS A 37 11.08 4.58 -39.75
C CYS A 37 11.34 4.68 -38.22
N LYS A 38 11.69 3.56 -37.56
CA LYS A 38 12.08 3.55 -36.13
C LYS A 38 13.35 4.37 -35.84
N TYR A 39 14.29 4.41 -36.78
CA TYR A 39 15.54 5.15 -36.62
C TYR A 39 15.38 6.67 -36.80
N GLN A 40 14.40 7.12 -37.60
CA GLN A 40 14.17 8.56 -37.80
C GLN A 40 13.36 9.20 -36.67
N MET A 41 12.42 8.48 -36.02
CA MET A 41 11.77 9.00 -34.82
C MET A 41 12.74 9.13 -33.63
N ALA A 42 13.72 8.23 -33.50
CA ALA A 42 14.76 8.32 -32.48
C ALA A 42 15.73 9.50 -32.69
N ALA A 43 15.94 9.92 -33.95
CA ALA A 43 16.81 11.05 -34.27
C ALA A 43 16.11 12.43 -34.21
N ALA A 44 14.78 12.47 -34.25
CA ALA A 44 14.00 13.71 -34.09
C ALA A 44 13.78 14.11 -32.61
N LEU A 45 13.94 13.17 -31.68
CA LEU A 45 13.79 13.39 -30.23
C LEU A 45 15.08 13.80 -29.51
N SER A 46 16.19 14.03 -30.22
CA SER A 46 17.49 14.39 -29.62
C SER A 46 17.95 15.82 -29.89
N LYS A 47 17.07 16.70 -30.40
CA LYS A 47 17.42 18.10 -30.72
C LYS A 47 16.77 19.18 -29.85
N ASP A 48 15.87 18.83 -28.94
CA ASP A 48 15.52 19.73 -27.85
C ASP A 48 16.19 19.22 -26.58
N GLY A 49 17.16 19.98 -26.08
CA GLY A 49 17.81 19.80 -24.78
C GLY A 49 16.88 20.05 -23.60
N SER A 50 15.63 19.61 -23.70
CA SER A 50 14.71 19.55 -22.58
C SER A 50 14.88 18.18 -21.94
N SER A 51 15.63 18.15 -20.84
CA SER A 51 15.67 17.00 -19.96
C SER A 51 14.23 16.63 -19.61
N LEU A 52 13.74 15.50 -20.13
CA LEU A 52 12.49 14.90 -19.66
C LEU A 52 12.75 14.37 -18.26
N THR A 53 12.82 15.26 -17.27
CA THR A 53 12.73 14.88 -15.86
C THR A 53 11.31 14.39 -15.64
N VAL A 54 11.09 13.07 -15.77
CA VAL A 54 9.89 12.44 -15.19
C VAL A 54 9.91 12.81 -13.71
N PRO A 55 8.86 13.43 -13.16
CA PRO A 55 8.84 13.82 -11.77
C PRO A 55 9.15 12.60 -10.89
N LYS A 56 10.24 12.70 -10.13
CA LYS A 56 10.76 11.65 -9.25
C LYS A 56 9.73 11.12 -8.24
N THR A 57 8.73 11.94 -7.94
CA THR A 57 7.54 11.62 -7.13
C THR A 57 6.60 10.57 -7.74
N GLN A 58 6.75 10.22 -9.02
CA GLN A 58 5.85 9.28 -9.72
C GLN A 58 6.25 7.81 -9.54
N ALA A 59 7.53 7.52 -9.24
CA ALA A 59 8.04 6.17 -9.06
C ALA A 59 7.32 5.41 -7.95
N PHE A 60 6.97 6.11 -6.86
CA PHE A 60 6.22 5.55 -5.73
C PHE A 60 4.76 5.98 -5.74
N SER A 61 4.20 6.26 -6.93
CA SER A 61 2.75 6.35 -7.07
C SER A 61 2.14 5.00 -6.72
N LEU A 62 0.92 5.02 -6.15
CA LEU A 62 0.24 3.78 -5.79
C LEU A 62 0.05 2.87 -7.01
N PHE A 63 -0.21 3.46 -8.18
CA PHE A 63 -0.30 2.72 -9.44
C PHE A 63 1.01 1.99 -9.78
N ALA A 64 2.17 2.65 -9.65
CA ALA A 64 3.45 2.02 -9.93
C ALA A 64 3.75 0.88 -8.95
N LEU A 65 3.54 1.11 -7.64
CA LEU A 65 3.75 0.09 -6.60
C LEU A 65 2.81 -1.12 -6.75
N LYS A 66 1.58 -0.91 -7.24
CA LYS A 66 0.62 -1.98 -7.56
C LYS A 66 0.98 -2.79 -8.80
N ASN A 67 1.91 -2.32 -9.64
CA ASN A 67 2.22 -2.90 -10.95
C ASN A 67 3.72 -3.17 -11.16
N THR A 68 4.50 -3.22 -10.08
CA THR A 68 5.95 -3.48 -10.11
C THR A 68 6.30 -4.91 -9.68
N ILE A 69 7.59 -5.23 -9.77
CA ILE A 69 8.18 -6.51 -9.44
C ILE A 69 8.73 -6.45 -8.00
N TYR A 70 8.45 -7.50 -7.24
CA TYR A 70 8.97 -7.74 -5.89
C TYR A 70 9.69 -9.09 -5.83
N HIS A 71 10.53 -9.30 -4.82
CA HIS A 71 11.23 -10.55 -4.56
C HIS A 71 11.48 -10.73 -3.06
N GLY A 72 12.08 -11.87 -2.67
CA GLY A 72 12.51 -12.11 -1.29
C GLY A 72 11.40 -12.50 -0.31
N ILE A 73 10.31 -13.07 -0.81
CA ILE A 73 9.27 -13.70 0.04
C ILE A 73 9.58 -15.19 0.16
N ASP A 74 9.66 -15.70 1.39
CA ASP A 74 9.91 -17.13 1.63
C ASP A 74 8.80 -18.00 1.03
N GLY A 75 9.19 -19.03 0.28
CA GLY A 75 8.26 -19.88 -0.47
C GLY A 75 7.92 -19.38 -1.87
N ILE A 76 8.47 -18.24 -2.30
CA ILE A 76 8.41 -17.77 -3.70
C ILE A 76 9.86 -17.64 -4.21
N GLU A 77 10.32 -18.62 -5.00
CA GLU A 77 11.73 -18.74 -5.40
C GLU A 77 12.24 -17.64 -6.35
N ALA A 78 11.34 -16.91 -7.00
CA ALA A 78 11.67 -15.91 -8.00
C ALA A 78 11.02 -14.55 -7.70
N SER A 79 11.42 -13.54 -8.45
CA SER A 79 10.70 -12.28 -8.48
C SER A 79 9.31 -12.47 -9.08
N PHE A 80 8.31 -11.78 -8.54
CA PHE A 80 6.94 -11.82 -9.00
C PHE A 80 6.42 -10.41 -9.26
N ARG A 81 5.50 -10.27 -10.21
CA ARG A 81 4.90 -8.98 -10.54
C ARG A 81 3.52 -8.88 -9.93
N LEU A 82 3.27 -7.83 -9.15
CA LEU A 82 1.91 -7.48 -8.77
C LEU A 82 1.16 -6.96 -10.00
N GLN A 83 -0.10 -7.36 -10.13
CA GLN A 83 -1.04 -6.81 -11.10
C GLN A 83 -2.17 -6.16 -10.32
N ASN A 84 -2.26 -4.83 -10.41
CA ASN A 84 -3.21 -4.04 -9.61
C ASN A 84 -3.11 -4.29 -8.09
N GLY A 85 -1.90 -4.61 -7.60
CA GLY A 85 -1.60 -4.82 -6.19
C GLY A 85 -1.72 -6.26 -5.72
N ILE A 86 -2.01 -7.21 -6.62
CA ILE A 86 -2.19 -8.62 -6.27
C ILE A 86 -1.30 -9.48 -7.15
N TRP A 87 -0.68 -10.49 -6.56
CA TRP A 87 -0.11 -11.63 -7.27
C TRP A 87 -0.76 -12.91 -6.76
N VAL A 88 -1.02 -13.84 -7.67
CA VAL A 88 -1.55 -15.18 -7.38
C VAL A 88 -0.59 -16.18 -8.01
N GLY A 89 -0.07 -17.10 -7.21
CA GLY A 89 0.81 -18.17 -7.67
C GLY A 89 0.05 -19.40 -8.14
N GLU A 90 0.79 -20.34 -8.71
CA GLU A 90 0.25 -21.64 -9.08
C GLU A 90 -0.19 -22.44 -7.84
N PRO A 91 -1.19 -23.33 -7.97
CA PRO A 91 -1.54 -24.24 -6.89
C PRO A 91 -0.35 -25.10 -6.44
N TYR A 92 -0.26 -25.39 -5.15
CA TYR A 92 0.82 -26.23 -4.59
C TYR A 92 0.87 -27.65 -5.16
N GLN A 93 -0.24 -28.13 -5.71
CA GLN A 93 -0.35 -29.44 -6.34
C GLN A 93 -1.22 -29.33 -7.61
N PRO A 94 -0.95 -30.14 -8.65
CA PRO A 94 -1.76 -30.13 -9.86
C PRO A 94 -3.26 -30.34 -9.56
N GLY A 95 -4.10 -29.40 -9.99
CA GLY A 95 -5.54 -29.42 -9.74
C GLY A 95 -5.98 -28.97 -8.34
N GLY A 96 -5.07 -28.49 -7.50
CA GLY A 96 -5.39 -27.94 -6.18
C GLY A 96 -6.13 -26.61 -6.24
N SER A 97 -6.94 -26.33 -5.23
CA SER A 97 -7.68 -25.06 -5.08
C SER A 97 -6.95 -24.00 -4.22
N ILE A 98 -5.83 -24.38 -3.60
CA ILE A 98 -5.05 -23.49 -2.75
C ILE A 98 -3.91 -22.88 -3.57
N MET A 99 -4.05 -21.58 -3.83
CA MET A 99 -3.05 -20.77 -4.51
C MET A 99 -2.46 -19.75 -3.54
N PRO A 100 -1.13 -19.62 -3.45
CA PRO A 100 -0.51 -18.56 -2.68
C PRO A 100 -0.86 -17.19 -3.26
N GLN A 101 -1.02 -16.19 -2.40
CA GLN A 101 -1.34 -14.82 -2.82
C GLN A 101 -0.46 -13.81 -2.09
N VAL A 102 -0.03 -12.78 -2.81
CA VAL A 102 0.63 -11.61 -2.23
C VAL A 102 -0.20 -10.37 -2.56
N ILE A 103 -0.53 -9.59 -1.54
CA ILE A 103 -1.31 -8.36 -1.67
C ILE A 103 -0.47 -7.18 -1.15
N LEU A 104 -0.36 -6.11 -1.93
CA LEU A 104 0.17 -4.84 -1.46
C LEU A 104 -0.80 -4.21 -0.46
N VAL A 105 -0.33 -3.81 0.71
CA VAL A 105 -1.10 -3.03 1.67
C VAL A 105 -0.94 -1.53 1.32
N PRO A 106 -1.95 -0.88 0.73
CA PRO A 106 -1.76 0.40 0.06
C PRO A 106 -1.92 1.62 0.99
N ASP A 107 -2.52 1.43 2.16
CA ASP A 107 -2.95 2.52 3.05
C ASP A 107 -1.81 3.13 3.87
N ILE A 108 -0.64 2.47 3.89
CA ILE A 108 0.56 2.95 4.57
C ILE A 108 1.79 2.70 3.72
N ILE A 109 2.45 3.80 3.34
CA ILE A 109 3.70 3.80 2.57
C ILE A 109 4.60 4.83 3.25
N ALA A 110 5.74 4.38 3.79
CA ALA A 110 6.74 5.30 4.30
C ALA A 110 7.67 5.74 3.18
N LYS A 111 8.06 7.01 3.18
CA LYS A 111 9.01 7.59 2.23
C LYS A 111 10.10 8.34 2.97
N GLY A 112 11.32 8.24 2.46
CA GLY A 112 12.49 8.89 3.04
C GLY A 112 13.76 8.23 2.51
N ASP A 113 14.89 8.93 2.65
CA ASP A 113 16.19 8.48 2.17
C ASP A 113 16.75 7.33 3.04
N LEU A 114 16.85 6.13 2.48
CA LEU A 114 17.43 4.94 3.12
C LEU A 114 18.79 4.55 2.49
N THR A 115 19.03 4.95 1.24
CA THR A 115 20.25 4.63 0.49
C THR A 115 21.34 5.70 0.61
N ALA A 116 21.06 6.80 1.31
CA ALA A 116 21.93 7.96 1.54
C ALA A 116 22.36 8.68 0.25
N ASP A 117 21.52 8.63 -0.78
CA ASP A 117 21.74 9.30 -2.06
C ASP A 117 20.96 10.62 -2.19
N GLN A 118 20.35 11.10 -1.10
CA GLN A 118 19.48 12.28 -1.03
C GLN A 118 18.22 12.14 -1.90
N GLN A 119 17.81 10.90 -2.16
CA GLN A 119 16.59 10.57 -2.84
C GLN A 119 15.69 9.80 -1.90
N ASP A 120 14.39 10.13 -1.91
CA ASP A 120 13.44 9.29 -1.20
C ASP A 120 13.49 7.88 -1.79
N ASP A 121 13.55 6.91 -0.89
CA ASP A 121 13.12 5.54 -1.10
C ASP A 121 11.69 5.40 -0.58
N ALA A 122 11.04 4.28 -0.89
CA ALA A 122 9.76 3.92 -0.29
C ALA A 122 9.83 2.58 0.41
N VAL A 123 9.12 2.46 1.53
CA VAL A 123 8.88 1.19 2.21
C VAL A 123 7.40 0.88 2.09
N VAL A 124 7.11 -0.27 1.51
CA VAL A 124 5.76 -0.80 1.39
C VAL A 124 5.63 -2.10 2.17
N MET A 125 4.39 -2.48 2.45
CA MET A 125 4.08 -3.75 3.09
C MET A 125 3.41 -4.70 2.10
N LEU A 126 3.80 -5.98 2.17
CA LEU A 126 3.20 -7.06 1.42
C LEU A 126 2.60 -8.06 2.41
N ASP A 127 1.31 -8.34 2.27
CA ASP A 127 0.64 -9.42 2.97
C ASP A 127 0.70 -10.68 2.12
N PHE A 128 1.37 -11.71 2.62
CA PHE A 128 1.54 -12.99 1.94
C PHE A 128 0.68 -14.07 2.61
N SER A 129 -0.26 -14.61 1.83
CA SER A 129 -1.11 -15.73 2.22
C SER A 129 -0.67 -16.99 1.45
N PRO A 130 0.10 -17.91 2.06
CA PRO A 130 0.48 -19.18 1.44
C PRO A 130 -0.67 -20.20 1.41
N GLY A 131 -1.89 -19.80 1.76
CA GLY A 131 -3.01 -20.71 2.03
C GLY A 131 -3.08 -21.16 3.49
N GLY A 132 -4.13 -21.93 3.83
CA GLY A 132 -4.42 -22.28 5.22
C GLY A 132 -4.89 -21.07 6.03
N THR A 133 -4.28 -20.84 7.20
CA THR A 133 -4.65 -19.74 8.13
C THR A 133 -3.51 -18.74 8.39
N GLY A 134 -2.33 -18.95 7.79
CA GLY A 134 -1.19 -18.06 7.96
C GLY A 134 -1.35 -16.79 7.13
N GLN A 135 -0.96 -15.65 7.71
CA GLN A 135 -0.88 -14.35 7.03
C GLN A 135 0.45 -13.71 7.38
N TYR A 136 1.35 -13.64 6.42
CA TYR A 136 2.74 -13.28 6.64
C TYR A 136 3.01 -11.87 6.14
N LEU A 137 3.36 -10.98 7.06
CA LEU A 137 3.69 -9.61 6.71
C LEU A 137 5.16 -9.50 6.31
N TYR A 138 5.43 -8.82 5.20
CA TYR A 138 6.76 -8.46 4.73
C TYR A 138 6.89 -6.95 4.55
N LEU A 139 8.07 -6.40 4.82
CA LEU A 139 8.49 -5.07 4.39
C LEU A 139 9.29 -5.19 3.10
N ALA A 140 9.02 -4.33 2.12
CA ALA A 140 9.79 -4.22 0.89
C ALA A 140 10.29 -2.78 0.71
N VAL A 141 11.60 -2.63 0.52
CA VAL A 141 12.25 -1.36 0.20
C VAL A 141 12.29 -1.19 -1.30
N MET A 142 11.84 -0.03 -1.76
CA MET A 142 11.72 0.36 -3.15
C MET A 142 12.60 1.57 -3.40
N GLU A 143 13.59 1.40 -4.26
CA GLU A 143 14.46 2.46 -4.74
C GLU A 143 13.89 3.05 -6.02
N ASN A 144 14.08 4.35 -6.23
CA ASN A 144 13.73 4.98 -7.49
C ASN A 144 14.89 4.88 -8.49
N ARG A 145 14.77 4.02 -9.49
CA ARG A 145 15.69 3.99 -10.64
C ARG A 145 15.01 4.55 -11.87
N LEU A 146 15.42 5.76 -12.27
CA LEU A 146 14.94 6.43 -13.49
C LEU A 146 13.40 6.56 -13.55
N GLY A 147 12.76 6.84 -12.42
CA GLY A 147 11.31 7.00 -12.33
C GLY A 147 10.54 5.68 -12.14
N GLN A 148 11.23 4.55 -11.98
CA GLN A 148 10.61 3.24 -11.74
C GLN A 148 10.95 2.73 -10.33
N PRO A 149 9.97 2.15 -9.60
CA PRO A 149 10.22 1.55 -8.31
C PRO A 149 10.87 0.17 -8.48
N ILE A 150 12.09 0.02 -7.96
CA ILE A 150 12.84 -1.23 -7.97
C ILE A 150 12.92 -1.76 -6.54
N ASN A 151 12.46 -2.99 -6.32
CA ASN A 151 12.58 -3.63 -5.01
C ASN A 151 14.04 -4.04 -4.75
N ILE A 152 14.64 -3.43 -3.73
CA ILE A 152 16.06 -3.65 -3.40
C ILE A 152 16.26 -4.52 -2.16
N ALA A 153 15.30 -4.58 -1.25
CA ALA A 153 15.37 -5.42 -0.06
C ALA A 153 13.97 -5.84 0.38
N THR A 154 13.85 -7.04 0.95
CA THR A 154 12.60 -7.56 1.51
C THR A 154 12.89 -8.25 2.83
N GLN A 155 12.03 -8.04 3.83
CA GLN A 155 12.20 -8.57 5.18
C GLN A 155 10.89 -9.16 5.68
N PHE A 156 10.93 -10.42 6.14
CA PHE A 156 9.82 -11.02 6.87
C PHE A 156 9.65 -10.34 8.23
N VAL A 157 8.43 -9.93 8.54
CA VAL A 157 8.08 -9.31 9.81
C VAL A 157 7.51 -10.36 10.77
N GLY A 158 6.48 -11.11 10.37
CA GLY A 158 5.84 -12.11 11.22
C GLY A 158 4.51 -12.63 10.69
N ASP A 159 3.91 -13.60 11.39
CA ASP A 159 2.55 -14.10 11.16
C ASP A 159 1.52 -13.24 11.92
N ARG A 160 0.47 -12.81 11.22
CA ARG A 160 -0.67 -12.02 11.73
C ARG A 160 -0.27 -10.74 12.45
N VAL A 161 0.81 -10.11 11.97
CA VAL A 161 1.28 -8.81 12.45
C VAL A 161 0.38 -7.71 11.91
N ARG A 162 -0.09 -6.84 12.80
CA ARG A 162 -0.87 -5.65 12.42
C ARG A 162 -0.04 -4.41 12.63
N VAL A 163 -0.13 -3.43 11.75
CA VAL A 163 0.73 -2.23 11.81
C VAL A 163 -0.06 -1.00 12.25
N LYS A 164 0.40 -0.38 13.34
CA LYS A 164 -0.11 0.89 13.88
C LYS A 164 0.54 2.09 13.22
N ASP A 165 1.84 2.01 12.93
CA ASP A 165 2.60 3.12 12.36
C ASP A 165 3.81 2.61 11.60
N LEU A 166 4.20 3.32 10.55
CA LEU A 166 5.37 3.03 9.72
C LEU A 166 5.89 4.35 9.14
N HIS A 167 7.13 4.68 9.45
CA HIS A 167 7.79 5.87 8.92
C HIS A 167 9.29 5.63 8.74
N ILE A 168 9.95 6.55 8.04
CA ILE A 168 11.40 6.59 7.90
C ILE A 168 11.91 7.79 8.67
N GLU A 169 12.86 7.57 9.57
CA GLU A 169 13.51 8.62 10.34
C GLU A 169 15.00 8.32 10.43
N ASN A 170 15.85 9.33 10.15
CA ASN A 170 17.31 9.21 10.25
C ASN A 170 17.89 8.00 9.49
N GLY A 171 17.37 7.71 8.29
CA GLY A 171 17.81 6.58 7.46
C GLY A 171 17.41 5.20 8.00
N LYS A 172 16.45 5.14 8.93
CA LYS A 172 15.94 3.89 9.51
C LYS A 172 14.45 3.76 9.28
N ILE A 173 14.01 2.52 9.11
CA ILE A 173 12.59 2.16 9.06
C ILE A 173 12.13 1.93 10.49
N ILE A 174 11.11 2.67 10.92
CA ILE A 174 10.52 2.52 12.25
C ILE A 174 9.08 2.05 12.06
N MET A 175 8.76 0.92 12.67
CA MET A 175 7.41 0.36 12.66
C MET A 175 6.92 0.16 14.09
N THR A 176 5.70 0.62 14.35
CA THR A 176 4.95 0.19 15.54
C THR A 176 3.96 -0.88 15.13
N ALA A 177 4.08 -2.07 15.70
CA ALA A 177 3.32 -3.24 15.30
C ALA A 177 2.65 -3.93 16.49
N ILE A 178 1.55 -4.63 16.20
CA ILE A 178 0.84 -5.52 17.11
C ILE A 178 1.14 -6.96 16.70
N GLU A 179 1.86 -7.66 17.56
CA GLU A 179 2.37 -9.01 17.31
C GLU A 179 1.88 -10.00 18.41
N PRO A 180 1.88 -11.31 18.14
CA PRO A 180 1.56 -12.31 19.16
C PRO A 180 2.60 -12.33 20.28
N SER A 181 2.15 -12.38 21.53
CA SER A 181 2.99 -12.77 22.67
C SER A 181 3.07 -14.29 22.82
N SER A 182 4.00 -14.78 23.64
CA SER A 182 4.06 -16.20 24.01
C SER A 182 2.83 -16.69 24.79
N THR A 183 2.03 -15.77 25.33
CA THR A 183 0.78 -16.05 26.05
C THR A 183 -0.47 -15.71 25.24
N ASP A 184 -0.32 -15.12 24.04
CA ASP A 184 -1.45 -14.75 23.20
C ASP A 184 -1.90 -15.94 22.36
N ALA A 185 -3.21 -16.11 22.22
CA ALA A 185 -3.73 -16.92 21.13
C ALA A 185 -3.42 -16.22 19.80
N MET A 186 -3.01 -16.97 18.78
CA MET A 186 -2.70 -16.42 17.44
C MET A 186 -3.86 -15.65 16.79
N CYS A 187 -5.11 -15.89 17.22
CA CYS A 187 -6.26 -15.14 16.74
C CYS A 187 -6.35 -13.72 17.32
N CYS A 188 -5.64 -13.41 18.41
CA CYS A 188 -5.73 -12.13 19.13
C CYS A 188 -4.36 -11.69 19.66
N PRO A 189 -3.44 -11.30 18.77
CA PRO A 189 -2.17 -10.71 19.15
C PRO A 189 -2.39 -9.39 19.89
N GLY A 190 -1.58 -9.11 20.92
CA GLY A 190 -1.72 -7.90 21.70
C GLY A 190 -0.43 -7.25 22.16
N ASN A 191 0.75 -7.76 21.77
CA ASN A 191 2.02 -7.10 22.10
C ASN A 191 2.20 -5.93 21.15
N VAL A 192 2.35 -4.73 21.68
CA VAL A 192 2.69 -3.55 20.90
C VAL A 192 4.20 -3.34 21.00
N VAL A 193 4.87 -3.47 19.87
CA VAL A 193 6.32 -3.45 19.74
C VAL A 193 6.75 -2.36 18.77
N LYS A 194 7.89 -1.74 19.07
CA LYS A 194 8.61 -0.90 18.11
C LYS A 194 9.74 -1.72 17.51
N ARG A 195 9.76 -1.83 16.19
CA ARG A 195 10.80 -2.50 15.42
C ARG A 195 11.51 -1.49 14.53
N ILE A 196 12.83 -1.63 14.45
CA ILE A 196 13.70 -0.66 13.80
C ILE A 196 14.61 -1.43 12.85
N TRP A 197 14.66 -1.04 11.58
CA TRP A 197 15.60 -1.63 10.63
C TRP A 197 16.47 -0.56 9.99
N GLN A 198 17.71 -0.93 9.72
CA GLN A 198 18.61 -0.19 8.87
C GLN A 198 18.86 -0.96 7.58
N LEU A 199 18.87 -0.26 6.45
CA LEU A 199 19.28 -0.83 5.18
C LEU A 199 20.81 -0.91 5.12
N GLN A 200 21.35 -2.11 4.94
CA GLN A 200 22.79 -2.37 4.81
C GLN A 200 23.00 -3.38 3.67
N ASN A 201 23.77 -3.00 2.64
CA ASN A 201 24.09 -3.86 1.51
C ASN A 201 22.84 -4.53 0.87
N HIS A 202 21.76 -3.77 0.66
CA HIS A 202 20.48 -4.28 0.14
C HIS A 202 19.79 -5.34 1.03
N GLN A 203 20.07 -5.33 2.33
CA GLN A 203 19.39 -6.15 3.33
C GLN A 203 18.92 -5.27 4.49
N LEU A 204 17.79 -5.65 5.10
CA LEU A 204 17.31 -4.99 6.30
C LEU A 204 17.88 -5.69 7.54
N VAL A 205 18.66 -4.96 8.31
CA VAL A 205 19.22 -5.44 9.58
C VAL A 205 18.38 -4.85 10.71
N GLU A 206 17.76 -5.72 11.50
CA GLU A 206 16.94 -5.29 12.64
C GLU A 206 17.80 -4.87 13.83
N GLU A 207 17.46 -3.71 14.39
CA GLU A 207 18.03 -3.20 15.63
C GLU A 207 17.08 -3.47 16.80
N LYS A 208 17.63 -3.76 17.98
CA LYS A 208 16.84 -3.88 19.19
C LYS A 208 16.33 -2.51 19.63
N SER A 209 15.02 -2.36 19.69
CA SER A 209 14.40 -1.22 20.37
C SER A 209 14.74 -1.24 21.87
N GLN A 210 14.97 -0.06 22.44
CA GLN A 210 15.13 0.13 23.88
C GLN A 210 13.77 0.29 24.59
N GLU A 211 12.69 0.45 23.82
CA GLU A 211 11.34 0.58 24.36
C GLU A 211 10.83 -0.79 24.82
N SER A 212 10.21 -0.82 26.00
CA SER A 212 9.57 -2.01 26.51
C SER A 212 8.33 -2.36 25.67
N VAL A 213 8.11 -3.65 25.45
CA VAL A 213 6.88 -4.17 24.86
C VAL A 213 5.68 -3.72 25.70
N GLN A 214 4.70 -3.10 25.05
CA GLN A 214 3.44 -2.68 25.67
C GLN A 214 2.31 -3.66 25.31
N ARG A 215 1.13 -3.51 25.92
CA ARG A 215 -0.07 -4.26 25.55
C ARG A 215 -1.09 -3.38 24.85
N LEU A 216 -1.84 -3.97 23.92
CA LEU A 216 -2.92 -3.31 23.20
C LEU A 216 -4.06 -2.95 24.17
N THR A 217 -4.03 -1.70 24.63
CA THR A 217 -4.94 -1.11 25.63
C THR A 217 -5.38 0.28 25.16
N LEU A 218 -6.48 0.80 25.71
CA LEU A 218 -7.07 2.07 25.28
C LEU A 218 -6.11 3.26 25.36
N ASN A 219 -5.13 3.23 26.27
CA ASN A 219 -4.10 4.28 26.39
C ASN A 219 -3.29 4.48 25.10
N LEU A 220 -3.28 3.51 24.18
CA LEU A 220 -2.65 3.68 22.86
C LEU A 220 -3.43 4.62 21.92
N LEU A 221 -4.65 4.99 22.29
CA LEU A 221 -5.49 5.97 21.62
C LEU A 221 -5.32 7.38 22.20
N ASP A 222 -4.61 7.53 23.32
CA ASP A 222 -4.38 8.83 23.95
C ASP A 222 -3.74 9.82 22.95
N ASN A 223 -4.15 11.08 23.06
CA ASN A 223 -3.64 12.20 22.25
C ASN A 223 -3.78 12.01 20.72
N SER A 224 -4.63 11.08 20.26
CA SER A 224 -4.86 10.80 18.84
C SER A 224 -6.34 11.01 18.49
N GLY A 225 -6.61 11.95 17.59
CA GLY A 225 -7.93 12.13 16.98
C GLY A 225 -8.09 11.20 15.77
N TRP A 226 -9.31 10.71 15.56
CA TRP A 226 -9.65 9.76 14.50
C TRP A 226 -10.87 10.25 13.74
N LYS A 227 -10.87 10.08 12.41
CA LYS A 227 -12.00 10.37 11.53
C LYS A 227 -12.52 9.09 10.92
N LEU A 228 -13.83 8.88 10.95
CA LEU A 228 -14.45 7.70 10.33
C LEU A 228 -14.33 7.80 8.80
N ASP A 229 -13.68 6.80 8.21
CA ASP A 229 -13.51 6.69 6.76
C ASP A 229 -14.49 5.70 6.13
N SER A 230 -14.85 4.64 6.86
CA SER A 230 -15.67 3.55 6.33
C SER A 230 -16.59 2.99 7.39
N TRP A 231 -17.86 2.83 7.04
CA TRP A 231 -18.88 2.21 7.90
C TRP A 231 -18.64 0.71 8.11
N GLN A 232 -18.09 0.08 7.08
CA GLN A 232 -17.61 -1.30 7.03
C GLN A 232 -16.69 -1.47 5.80
N TYR A 233 -16.06 -2.64 5.64
CA TYR A 233 -15.25 -2.93 4.45
C TYR A 233 -16.06 -2.72 3.16
N GLY A 234 -15.50 -1.94 2.23
CA GLY A 234 -16.12 -1.65 0.93
C GLY A 234 -17.24 -0.61 0.96
N GLU A 235 -17.52 0.00 2.12
CA GLU A 235 -18.59 0.99 2.27
C GLU A 235 -18.05 2.29 2.91
N PRO A 236 -17.43 3.17 2.11
CA PRO A 236 -16.88 4.43 2.61
C PRO A 236 -17.98 5.37 3.10
N VAL A 237 -17.61 6.25 4.04
CA VAL A 237 -18.44 7.36 4.46
C VAL A 237 -18.53 8.39 3.34
N SER A 238 -19.68 9.07 3.21
CA SER A 238 -19.85 10.14 2.23
C SER A 238 -18.94 11.33 2.53
N ALA A 239 -18.44 12.02 1.50
CA ALA A 239 -17.45 13.10 1.67
C ALA A 239 -17.96 14.32 2.48
N ASN A 240 -19.28 14.48 2.61
CA ASN A 240 -19.92 15.52 3.41
C ASN A 240 -20.12 15.11 4.89
N THR A 241 -20.01 13.82 5.22
CA THR A 241 -20.21 13.31 6.58
C THR A 241 -18.88 13.32 7.34
N HIS A 242 -18.84 14.05 8.44
CA HIS A 242 -17.65 14.21 9.27
C HIS A 242 -17.94 13.63 10.66
N ILE A 243 -17.40 12.44 10.93
CA ILE A 243 -17.57 11.75 12.22
C ILE A 243 -16.19 11.55 12.82
N THR A 244 -16.02 11.89 14.09
CA THR A 244 -14.74 11.85 14.80
C THR A 244 -14.80 11.01 16.07
N LEU A 245 -13.63 10.57 16.51
CA LEU A 245 -13.43 9.81 17.73
C LEU A 245 -12.11 10.22 18.38
N LEU A 246 -12.15 10.45 19.68
CA LEU A 246 -11.03 10.68 20.56
C LEU A 246 -11.23 9.85 21.82
N TYR A 247 -10.17 9.22 22.32
CA TYR A 247 -10.18 8.63 23.65
C TYR A 247 -9.65 9.64 24.66
N GLN A 248 -10.45 9.95 25.67
CA GLN A 248 -10.08 10.89 26.73
C GLN A 248 -10.84 10.54 28.02
N ASP A 249 -10.14 10.54 29.16
CA ASP A 249 -10.74 10.39 30.50
C ASP A 249 -11.67 9.17 30.65
N GLU A 250 -11.24 7.99 30.17
CA GLU A 250 -12.03 6.74 30.12
C GLU A 250 -13.30 6.82 29.24
N HIS A 251 -13.38 7.77 28.32
CA HIS A 251 -14.50 7.94 27.38
C HIS A 251 -14.02 7.94 25.93
N LEU A 252 -14.85 7.42 25.03
CA LEU A 252 -14.80 7.77 23.61
C LEU A 252 -15.68 8.99 23.41
N VAL A 253 -15.10 10.07 22.92
CA VAL A 253 -15.76 11.35 22.69
C VAL A 253 -15.56 11.79 21.25
N GLY A 254 -16.46 12.61 20.71
CA GLY A 254 -16.29 13.15 19.37
C GLY A 254 -17.53 13.80 18.82
N LYS A 255 -17.55 13.98 17.50
CA LYS A 255 -18.71 14.45 16.76
C LYS A 255 -19.25 13.33 15.88
N THR A 256 -20.56 13.16 15.87
CA THR A 256 -21.28 12.47 14.81
C THR A 256 -21.50 13.44 13.63
N ALA A 257 -22.33 13.09 12.65
CA ALA A 257 -22.64 13.97 11.52
C ALA A 257 -23.37 15.27 11.94
N CYS A 258 -24.05 15.28 13.09
CA CYS A 258 -24.70 16.47 13.63
C CYS A 258 -24.38 16.76 15.11
N HIS A 259 -24.32 15.73 15.97
CA HIS A 259 -24.25 15.92 17.42
C HIS A 259 -22.84 15.64 17.98
N SER A 260 -22.54 16.19 19.16
CA SER A 260 -21.42 15.69 19.94
C SER A 260 -21.85 14.49 20.77
N TYR A 261 -20.96 13.52 20.96
CA TYR A 261 -21.23 12.33 21.78
C TYR A 261 -20.11 12.06 22.79
N SER A 262 -20.48 11.35 23.85
CA SER A 262 -19.55 10.77 24.82
C SER A 262 -20.11 9.43 25.31
N ILE A 263 -19.26 8.41 25.35
CA ILE A 263 -19.58 7.07 25.86
C ILE A 263 -18.43 6.56 26.71
N ALA A 264 -18.74 6.10 27.92
CA ALA A 264 -17.73 5.52 28.80
C ALA A 264 -17.24 4.18 28.23
N VAL A 265 -15.94 3.93 28.34
CA VAL A 265 -15.28 2.73 27.81
C VAL A 265 -14.22 2.23 28.79
N ARG A 266 -14.04 0.91 28.87
CA ARG A 266 -13.00 0.28 29.68
C ARG A 266 -12.31 -0.84 28.94
N ASP A 267 -11.02 -1.01 29.19
CA ASP A 267 -10.28 -2.19 28.76
C ASP A 267 -10.85 -3.46 29.42
N THR A 268 -10.74 -4.58 28.71
CA THR A 268 -10.91 -5.91 29.30
C THR A 268 -9.54 -6.57 29.53
N LEU A 269 -9.53 -7.74 30.16
CA LEU A 269 -8.31 -8.54 30.33
C LEU A 269 -7.72 -9.02 28.99
N ARG A 270 -8.53 -9.11 27.93
CA ARG A 270 -8.08 -9.57 26.63
C ARG A 270 -7.63 -8.36 25.79
N PRO A 271 -6.40 -8.31 25.29
CA PRO A 271 -5.90 -7.08 24.66
C PRO A 271 -6.63 -6.71 23.37
N GLY A 272 -6.88 -5.42 23.22
CA GLY A 272 -7.77 -4.84 22.21
C GLY A 272 -9.25 -5.04 22.47
N PHE A 273 -9.69 -5.89 23.41
CA PHE A 273 -11.11 -6.02 23.75
C PHE A 273 -11.50 -4.98 24.78
N ILE A 274 -12.64 -4.35 24.54
CA ILE A 274 -13.16 -3.22 25.33
C ILE A 274 -14.64 -3.42 25.64
N ASN A 275 -15.10 -2.81 26.72
CA ASN A 275 -16.52 -2.74 27.08
C ASN A 275 -16.96 -1.29 27.07
N LEU A 276 -18.00 -0.99 26.29
CA LEU A 276 -18.66 0.31 26.32
C LEU A 276 -19.85 0.28 27.30
N ALA A 277 -20.17 1.42 27.90
CA ALA A 277 -21.40 1.58 28.65
C ALA A 277 -22.63 1.46 27.74
N ALA A 278 -23.76 1.01 28.30
CA ALA A 278 -25.01 0.88 27.55
C ALA A 278 -25.59 2.25 27.14
N ASP A 279 -25.36 3.26 27.99
CA ASP A 279 -25.83 4.61 27.76
C ASP A 279 -24.71 5.49 27.21
N TYR A 280 -25.07 6.35 26.26
CA TYR A 280 -24.23 7.44 25.77
C TYR A 280 -24.94 8.77 26.00
N SER A 281 -24.16 9.85 26.12
CA SER A 281 -24.71 11.19 26.13
C SER A 281 -24.51 11.85 24.77
N THR A 282 -25.58 12.37 24.18
CA THR A 282 -25.49 13.33 23.08
C THR A 282 -25.71 14.73 23.61
N MET A 283 -24.94 15.69 23.09
CA MET A 283 -25.05 17.10 23.47
C MET A 283 -25.09 17.95 22.20
N ASP A 284 -26.29 18.36 21.79
CA ASP A 284 -26.51 19.56 20.97
C ASP A 284 -28.02 19.89 20.90
N THR A 285 -28.36 21.16 20.66
CA THR A 285 -29.70 21.63 20.29
C THR A 285 -29.81 21.99 18.79
N THR A 286 -28.80 21.63 17.99
CA THR A 286 -28.74 21.92 16.56
C THR A 286 -29.84 21.21 15.77
N GLU A 287 -30.48 21.91 14.84
CA GLU A 287 -31.38 21.30 13.86
C GLU A 287 -30.56 20.55 12.80
N CYS A 288 -30.84 19.25 12.65
CA CYS A 288 -30.13 18.36 11.72
C CYS A 288 -30.98 18.08 10.48
N THR A 289 -30.31 17.88 9.33
CA THR A 289 -30.98 17.29 8.17
C THR A 289 -31.28 15.81 8.40
N THR A 290 -32.22 15.23 7.63
CA THR A 290 -32.53 13.79 7.70
C THR A 290 -31.31 12.92 7.40
N GLU A 291 -30.47 13.31 6.44
CA GLU A 291 -29.23 12.58 6.11
C GLU A 291 -28.26 12.52 7.31
N GLN A 292 -28.09 13.65 8.02
CA GLN A 292 -27.25 13.69 9.21
C GLN A 292 -27.86 12.87 10.36
N GLN A 293 -29.18 12.90 10.53
CA GLN A 293 -29.86 12.08 11.54
C GLN A 293 -29.70 10.58 11.28
N ASP A 294 -29.80 10.16 10.02
CA ASP A 294 -29.59 8.76 9.64
C ASP A 294 -28.14 8.32 9.86
N ALA A 295 -27.16 9.17 9.51
CA ALA A 295 -25.75 8.91 9.76
C ALA A 295 -25.42 8.85 11.28
N ASP A 296 -25.97 9.78 12.07
CA ASP A 296 -25.83 9.79 13.53
C ASP A 296 -26.35 8.50 14.15
N LYS A 297 -27.58 8.11 13.79
CA LYS A 297 -28.21 6.89 14.27
C LYS A 297 -27.37 5.67 13.93
N ARG A 298 -26.93 5.54 12.67
CA ARG A 298 -26.11 4.42 12.23
C ARG A 298 -24.80 4.34 13.04
N TYR A 299 -24.10 5.45 13.18
CA TYR A 299 -22.83 5.48 13.90
C TYR A 299 -22.99 5.07 15.35
N LEU A 300 -23.96 5.66 16.06
CA LEU A 300 -24.20 5.38 17.47
C LEU A 300 -24.67 3.95 17.70
N GLU A 301 -25.50 3.40 16.81
CA GLU A 301 -25.91 1.99 16.85
C GLU A 301 -24.72 1.04 16.65
N GLN A 302 -23.80 1.33 15.74
CA GLN A 302 -22.58 0.53 15.55
C GLN A 302 -21.63 0.67 16.74
N LEU A 303 -21.39 1.90 17.21
CA LEU A 303 -20.49 2.21 18.32
C LEU A 303 -20.91 1.52 19.61
N ALA A 304 -22.21 1.53 19.95
CA ALA A 304 -22.75 0.88 21.13
C ALA A 304 -22.51 -0.64 21.16
N HIS A 305 -22.23 -1.25 20.01
CA HIS A 305 -21.97 -2.68 19.86
C HIS A 305 -20.50 -3.02 19.60
N VAL A 306 -19.60 -2.05 19.71
CA VAL A 306 -18.16 -2.28 19.62
C VAL A 306 -17.71 -3.12 20.82
N ASN A 307 -16.84 -4.10 20.56
CA ASN A 307 -16.25 -4.93 21.61
C ASN A 307 -14.73 -5.10 21.47
N GLN A 308 -14.16 -4.59 20.37
CA GLN A 308 -12.74 -4.70 20.09
C GLN A 308 -12.26 -3.52 19.26
N PHE A 309 -11.04 -3.05 19.53
CA PHE A 309 -10.29 -2.16 18.67
C PHE A 309 -8.94 -2.76 18.29
N THR A 310 -8.40 -2.30 17.16
CA THR A 310 -7.02 -2.55 16.75
C THR A 310 -6.55 -1.49 15.77
N PHE A 311 -5.30 -1.57 15.36
CA PHE A 311 -4.79 -0.87 14.19
C PHE A 311 -4.59 -1.84 13.03
N PHE A 312 -4.71 -1.32 11.80
CA PHE A 312 -4.31 -2.01 10.58
C PHE A 312 -3.86 -0.96 9.56
N ALA A 313 -2.64 -1.09 9.05
CA ALA A 313 -2.06 -0.17 8.06
C ALA A 313 -2.19 1.32 8.48
N GLY A 314 -1.89 1.65 9.74
CA GLY A 314 -1.98 3.03 10.23
C GLY A 314 -3.38 3.52 10.58
N ARG A 315 -4.42 2.73 10.32
CA ARG A 315 -5.82 3.05 10.59
C ARG A 315 -6.28 2.42 11.90
N LEU A 316 -7.11 3.13 12.66
CA LEU A 316 -7.84 2.56 13.78
C LEU A 316 -9.04 1.78 13.22
N THR A 317 -9.29 0.60 13.76
CA THR A 317 -10.47 -0.19 13.42
C THR A 317 -11.22 -0.60 14.67
N LEU A 318 -12.55 -0.48 14.63
CA LEU A 318 -13.46 -0.88 15.70
C LEU A 318 -14.36 -2.00 15.21
N SER A 319 -14.21 -3.18 15.79
CA SER A 319 -15.08 -4.33 15.49
C SER A 319 -16.34 -4.24 16.33
N TYR A 320 -17.49 -4.39 15.69
CA TYR A 320 -18.79 -4.39 16.34
C TYR A 320 -19.61 -5.64 15.98
N ASN A 321 -20.55 -5.99 16.85
CA ASN A 321 -21.54 -7.03 16.58
C ASN A 321 -22.95 -6.49 16.83
N SER A 322 -23.63 -6.08 15.76
CA SER A 322 -24.99 -5.55 15.83
C SER A 322 -25.96 -6.52 15.18
N ASN A 323 -26.94 -7.00 15.95
CA ASN A 323 -27.99 -7.92 15.47
C ASN A 323 -27.43 -9.20 14.79
N GLY A 324 -26.30 -9.72 15.26
CA GLY A 324 -25.65 -10.90 14.68
C GLY A 324 -24.79 -10.60 13.44
N HIS A 325 -24.70 -9.35 13.02
CA HIS A 325 -23.80 -8.89 11.97
C HIS A 325 -22.49 -8.41 12.58
N LEU A 326 -21.40 -9.11 12.23
CA LEU A 326 -20.04 -8.68 12.52
C LEU A 326 -19.60 -7.67 11.46
N GLY A 327 -19.12 -6.52 11.91
CA GLY A 327 -18.58 -5.48 11.05
C GLY A 327 -17.39 -4.78 11.68
N VAL A 328 -16.72 -3.94 10.87
CA VAL A 328 -15.52 -3.20 11.29
C VAL A 328 -15.63 -1.78 10.78
N MET A 329 -15.78 -0.81 11.68
CA MET A 329 -15.61 0.61 11.33
C MET A 329 -14.12 0.91 11.17
N ILE A 330 -13.76 1.71 10.16
CA ILE A 330 -12.37 2.04 9.84
C ILE A 330 -12.19 3.56 9.94
N PHE A 331 -11.14 3.98 10.64
CA PHE A 331 -10.85 5.38 10.90
C PHE A 331 -9.44 5.75 10.44
N SER A 332 -9.31 6.93 9.83
CA SER A 332 -8.01 7.56 9.57
C SER A 332 -7.58 8.43 10.75
N PRO A 333 -6.27 8.58 11.01
CA PRO A 333 -5.78 9.56 11.98
C PRO A 333 -6.11 10.98 11.50
N GLN A 334 -6.57 11.84 12.40
CA GLN A 334 -6.75 13.26 12.11
C GLN A 334 -5.37 13.95 12.05
N THR A 335 -5.13 14.73 10.99
CA THR A 335 -3.94 15.57 10.93
C THR A 335 -4.14 16.79 11.83
N SER A 336 -3.06 17.26 12.46
CA SER A 336 -3.05 18.38 13.41
C SER A 336 -3.60 19.72 12.88
N SER A 337 -3.94 19.81 11.59
CA SER A 337 -4.65 20.94 10.96
C SER A 337 -6.17 20.93 11.15
N GLU A 338 -6.75 19.87 11.71
CA GLU A 338 -8.21 19.69 11.88
C GLU A 338 -8.68 19.79 13.35
N ASN A 339 -7.78 20.13 14.29
CA ASN A 339 -8.08 20.32 15.71
C ASN A 339 -8.46 21.77 16.05
#